data_AF-A0A954QA17-F1
#
_entry.id   AF-A0A954QA17-F1
#
_cell.length_a   1.000
_cell.length_b   1.000
_cell.length_c   1.000
_cell.angle_alpha   90.00
_cell.angle_beta   90.00
_cell.angle_gamma   90.00
#
_symmetry.space_group_name_H-M   'P 1'
#
loop_
_entity.id
_entity.type
_entity.pdbx_description
1 polymer ?
#
loop_
_entity_poly.entity_id
_entity_poly.type
_entity_poly.pdbx_seq_one_letter_code
_entity_poly.pdbx_strand_id
1 'polypeptide(L)'
;MSIQIAVCMAAFTLSPADEVTVDQVDLVEVNHFYDDQGRLVFDQVIYFDWSAQQGRYQVRDWRLLKTQTQVPLRDWREGGYVSEWEDFKQRNGLRRVKSKSVRETWTQYDPELVEREFLAQEKRAELTRIPVASRPHASRNHSRSRGPTLPRTQPDDYQTATAP
;
A
#
# COMPACT_ATOMS: atom_id res chain seq x y z
N MET A 1 -47.96 0.43 -34.51
CA MET A 1 -46.62 -0.09 -34.20
C MET A 1 -45.69 1.09 -34.03
N SER A 2 -45.19 1.33 -32.81
CA SER A 2 -44.16 2.34 -32.56
C SER A 2 -43.18 1.73 -31.56
N ILE A 3 -41.94 1.45 -31.99
CA ILE A 3 -40.86 0.97 -31.13
C ILE A 3 -40.00 2.19 -30.81
N GLN A 4 -39.98 2.61 -29.55
CA GLN A 4 -38.99 3.59 -29.07
C GLN A 4 -37.72 2.83 -28.68
N ILE A 5 -36.60 3.19 -29.32
CA ILE A 5 -35.27 2.70 -28.95
C ILE A 5 -34.76 3.58 -27.81
N ALA A 6 -34.71 3.03 -26.61
CA ALA A 6 -34.04 3.65 -25.48
C ALA A 6 -32.53 3.55 -25.69
N VAL A 7 -31.87 4.70 -25.82
CA VAL A 7 -30.41 4.80 -25.85
C VAL A 7 -29.90 4.73 -24.40
N CYS A 8 -29.38 3.57 -24.00
CA CYS A 8 -28.68 3.41 -22.73
C CYS A 8 -27.28 4.05 -22.83
N MET A 9 -27.14 5.28 -22.35
CA MET A 9 -25.84 5.91 -22.11
C MET A 9 -25.17 5.22 -20.92
N ALA A 10 -24.34 4.21 -21.20
CA ALA A 10 -23.47 3.61 -20.19
C ALA A 10 -22.33 4.59 -19.87
N ALA A 11 -22.47 5.33 -18.77
CA ALA A 11 -21.36 6.07 -18.19
C ALA A 11 -20.39 5.08 -17.53
N PHE A 12 -19.29 4.76 -18.22
CA PHE A 12 -18.16 4.07 -17.60
C PHE A 12 -17.48 5.05 -16.64
N THR A 13 -17.81 4.95 -15.35
CA THR A 13 -17.02 5.57 -14.30
C THR A 13 -15.68 4.86 -14.23
N LEU A 14 -14.62 5.45 -14.79
CA LEU A 14 -13.26 5.05 -14.44
C LEU A 14 -13.05 5.36 -12.96
N SER A 15 -13.20 4.35 -12.09
CA SER A 15 -12.58 4.44 -10.77
C SER A 15 -11.07 4.44 -10.98
N PRO A 16 -10.31 5.31 -10.29
CA PRO A 16 -8.87 5.13 -10.22
C PRO A 16 -8.64 3.75 -9.64
N ALA A 17 -8.04 2.86 -10.42
CA ALA A 17 -7.53 1.61 -9.87
C ALA A 17 -6.49 2.01 -8.83
N ASP A 18 -6.68 1.61 -7.57
CA ASP A 18 -5.64 1.76 -6.56
C ASP A 18 -4.37 1.16 -7.13
N GLU A 19 -3.33 1.98 -7.24
CA GLU A 19 -2.09 1.61 -7.90
C GLU A 19 -1.36 0.59 -7.01
N VAL A 20 -1.63 -0.70 -7.26
CA VAL A 20 -1.03 -1.80 -6.48
C VAL A 20 0.41 -1.99 -6.92
N THR A 21 1.35 -1.77 -6.00
CA THR A 21 2.76 -2.12 -6.24
C THR A 21 2.93 -3.62 -6.04
N VAL A 22 3.36 -4.31 -7.09
CA VAL A 22 3.52 -5.77 -7.09
C VAL A 22 5.00 -6.14 -7.07
N ASP A 23 5.40 -6.96 -6.11
CA ASP A 23 6.71 -7.60 -6.06
C ASP A 23 6.58 -9.12 -6.15
N GLN A 24 7.66 -9.77 -6.59
CA GLN A 24 7.79 -11.22 -6.58
C GLN A 24 9.03 -11.62 -5.80
N VAL A 25 8.90 -12.67 -4.99
CA VAL A 25 9.97 -13.28 -4.20
C VAL A 25 9.97 -14.80 -4.37
N ASP A 26 11.07 -15.45 -3.99
CA ASP A 26 11.25 -16.90 -4.18
C ASP A 26 10.57 -17.73 -3.08
N LEU A 27 10.54 -17.21 -1.85
CA LEU A 27 9.93 -17.87 -0.70
C LEU A 27 9.30 -16.85 0.23
N VAL A 28 8.15 -17.20 0.78
CA VAL A 28 7.56 -16.50 1.92
C VAL A 28 7.54 -17.43 3.12
N GLU A 29 7.91 -16.92 4.28
CA GLU A 29 7.78 -17.63 5.55
C GLU A 29 6.78 -16.91 6.42
N VAL A 30 5.84 -17.67 6.97
CA VAL A 30 5.02 -17.26 8.11
C VAL A 30 5.68 -17.87 9.34
N ASN A 31 6.20 -17.03 10.22
CA ASN A 31 6.92 -17.46 11.41
C ASN A 31 6.14 -17.07 12.67
N HIS A 32 6.03 -18.03 13.58
CA HIS A 32 5.43 -17.90 14.90
C HIS A 32 6.57 -17.95 15.93
N PHE A 33 6.92 -16.80 16.49
CA PHE A 33 8.02 -16.69 17.45
C PHE A 33 7.51 -16.84 18.88
N TYR A 34 8.11 -17.78 19.62
CA TYR A 34 7.80 -18.09 21.01
C TYR A 34 8.99 -17.76 21.93
N ASP A 35 8.70 -17.43 23.19
CA ASP A 35 9.73 -17.27 24.20
C ASP A 35 10.20 -18.64 24.77
N ASP A 36 11.11 -18.57 25.75
CA ASP A 36 11.66 -19.72 26.47
C ASP A 36 10.61 -20.48 27.29
N GLN A 37 9.48 -19.85 27.59
CA GLN A 37 8.33 -20.45 28.28
C GLN A 37 7.29 -21.02 27.31
N GLY A 38 7.53 -20.95 26.00
CA GLY A 38 6.60 -21.43 24.98
C GLY A 38 5.38 -20.53 24.79
N ARG A 39 5.43 -19.25 25.19
CA ARG A 39 4.38 -18.27 24.95
C ARG A 39 4.61 -17.59 23.61
N LEU A 40 3.55 -17.42 22.82
CA LEU A 40 3.63 -16.69 21.54
C LEU A 40 3.98 -15.22 21.82
N VAL A 41 5.08 -14.76 21.22
CA VAL A 41 5.55 -13.37 21.32
C VAL A 41 5.00 -12.56 20.15
N PHE A 42 5.18 -13.03 18.93
CA PHE A 42 4.60 -12.43 17.73
C PHE A 42 4.57 -13.40 16.54
N ASP A 43 3.70 -13.09 15.60
CA ASP A 43 3.72 -13.66 14.25
C ASP A 43 4.37 -12.67 13.28
N GLN A 44 5.11 -13.19 12.31
CA GLN A 44 5.71 -12.39 11.26
C GLN A 44 5.65 -13.07 9.91
N VAL A 45 5.69 -12.27 8.86
CA VAL A 45 5.89 -12.71 7.48
C VAL A 45 7.24 -12.22 7.01
N ILE A 46 8.03 -13.12 6.43
CA ILE A 46 9.38 -12.86 5.96
C ILE A 46 9.45 -13.22 4.47
N TYR A 47 9.99 -12.32 3.67
CA TYR A 47 10.12 -12.47 2.23
C TYR A 47 11.58 -12.75 1.88
N PHE A 48 11.84 -13.79 1.10
CA PHE A 48 13.18 -14.23 0.74
C PHE A 48 13.39 -14.29 -0.77
N ASP A 49 14.59 -13.89 -1.19
CA ASP A 49 15.12 -14.19 -2.53
C ASP A 49 16.27 -15.20 -2.41
N TRP A 50 16.40 -16.07 -3.41
CA TRP A 50 17.50 -17.02 -3.52
C TRP A 50 18.74 -16.32 -4.05
N SER A 51 19.81 -16.29 -3.25
CA SER A 51 21.11 -15.82 -3.69
C SER A 51 21.87 -16.97 -4.33
N ALA A 52 21.94 -16.99 -5.66
CA ALA A 52 22.75 -17.98 -6.39
C ALA A 52 24.25 -17.86 -6.05
N GLN A 53 24.73 -16.65 -5.74
CA GLN A 53 26.12 -16.41 -5.36
C GLN A 53 26.48 -17.04 -4.01
N GLN A 54 25.56 -16.97 -3.03
CA GLN A 54 25.79 -17.52 -1.69
C GLN A 54 25.15 -18.90 -1.47
N GLY A 55 24.39 -19.41 -2.44
CA GLY A 55 23.72 -20.71 -2.35
C GLY A 55 22.70 -20.81 -1.22
N ARG A 56 22.03 -19.68 -0.87
CA ARG A 56 21.08 -19.61 0.23
C ARG A 56 19.99 -18.58 -0.02
N TYR A 57 18.87 -18.73 0.70
CA TYR A 57 17.87 -17.68 0.81
C TYR A 57 18.40 -16.51 1.64
N GLN A 58 18.11 -15.30 1.21
CA GLN A 58 18.42 -14.05 1.90
C GLN A 58 17.13 -13.27 2.10
N VAL A 59 16.96 -12.70 3.30
CA VAL A 59 15.80 -11.87 3.61
C VAL A 59 15.83 -10.64 2.72
N ARG A 60 14.70 -10.37 2.07
CA ARG A 60 14.43 -9.19 1.26
C ARG A 60 13.71 -8.12 2.06
N ASP A 61 12.62 -8.52 2.72
CA ASP A 61 11.81 -7.67 3.60
C ASP A 61 11.04 -8.56 4.59
N TRP A 62 10.47 -7.94 5.62
CA TRP A 62 9.70 -8.65 6.65
C TRP A 62 8.73 -7.72 7.36
N ARG A 63 7.67 -8.29 7.93
CA ARG A 63 6.66 -7.54 8.69
C ARG A 63 6.06 -8.37 9.81
N LEU A 64 5.73 -7.71 10.92
CA LEU A 64 4.85 -8.29 11.93
C LEU A 64 3.43 -8.44 11.36
N LEU A 65 2.85 -9.62 11.57
CA LEU A 65 1.46 -9.91 11.24
C LEU A 65 0.57 -9.39 12.38
N LYS A 66 -0.32 -8.47 12.06
CA LYS A 66 -1.28 -7.89 13.02
C LYS A 66 -2.64 -8.56 12.94
N THR A 67 -2.98 -9.09 11.77
CA THR A 67 -4.27 -9.71 11.49
C THR A 67 -4.09 -10.88 10.53
N GLN A 68 -4.97 -11.88 10.61
CA GLN A 68 -4.91 -13.08 9.76
C GLN A 68 -5.02 -12.74 8.25
N THR A 69 -5.64 -11.61 7.91
CA THR A 69 -5.75 -11.12 6.53
C THR A 69 -4.41 -10.78 5.89
N GLN A 70 -3.34 -10.65 6.68
CA GLN A 70 -1.99 -10.34 6.20
C GLN A 70 -1.16 -11.61 5.91
N VAL A 71 -1.67 -12.79 6.26
CA VAL A 71 -1.04 -14.09 5.96
C VAL A 71 -1.14 -14.35 4.45
N PRO A 72 -0.09 -14.89 3.80
CA PRO A 72 -0.14 -15.23 2.38
C PRO A 72 -1.29 -16.20 2.07
N LEU A 73 -2.19 -15.81 1.19
CA LEU A 73 -3.30 -16.64 0.74
C LEU A 73 -2.98 -17.27 -0.61
N ARG A 74 -3.48 -18.49 -0.82
CA ARG A 74 -3.33 -19.17 -2.11
C ARG A 74 -4.09 -18.40 -3.20
N ASP A 75 -3.40 -18.07 -4.29
CA ASP A 75 -4.04 -17.58 -5.51
C ASP A 75 -4.38 -18.77 -6.40
N TRP A 76 -5.68 -19.07 -6.52
CA TRP A 76 -6.17 -20.19 -7.33
C TRP A 76 -6.23 -19.87 -8.83
N ARG A 77 -6.22 -18.59 -9.20
CA ARG A 77 -6.31 -18.15 -10.59
C ARG A 77 -4.94 -18.14 -11.26
N GLU A 78 -3.95 -17.56 -10.60
CA GLU A 78 -2.59 -17.43 -11.13
C GLU A 78 -1.64 -18.50 -10.59
N GLY A 79 -2.04 -19.23 -9.54
CA GLY A 79 -1.18 -20.14 -8.81
C GLY A 79 -0.27 -19.42 -7.81
N GLY A 80 0.36 -20.19 -6.92
CA GLY A 80 1.21 -19.64 -5.86
C GLY A 80 0.42 -18.95 -4.74
N TYR A 81 1.07 -18.02 -4.05
CA TYR A 81 0.59 -17.35 -2.85
C TYR A 81 0.80 -15.84 -2.95
N VAL A 82 -0.12 -15.11 -2.32
CA VAL A 82 -0.18 -13.65 -2.38
C VAL A 82 -0.34 -13.09 -0.97
N SER A 83 0.54 -12.17 -0.60
CA SER A 83 0.38 -11.29 0.57
C SER A 83 0.00 -9.90 0.09
N GLU A 84 -1.02 -9.29 0.69
CA GLU A 84 -1.46 -7.95 0.33
C GLU A 84 -1.68 -7.08 1.58
N TRP A 85 -1.19 -5.84 1.54
CA TRP A 85 -1.33 -4.91 2.65
C TRP A 85 -1.16 -3.46 2.23
N GLU A 86 -1.70 -2.55 3.05
CA GLU A 86 -1.39 -1.12 2.96
C GLU A 86 -0.02 -0.82 3.57
N ASP A 87 0.89 -0.34 2.74
CA ASP A 87 2.24 0.06 3.14
C ASP A 87 2.20 1.47 3.74
N PHE A 88 1.82 1.53 5.02
CA PHE A 88 1.83 2.78 5.79
C PHE A 88 3.22 3.41 5.90
N LYS A 89 4.30 2.62 5.76
CA LYS A 89 5.67 3.15 5.74
C LYS A 89 5.93 3.91 4.43
N GLN A 90 5.32 3.47 3.32
CA GLN A 90 5.45 4.08 2.00
C GLN A 90 4.13 4.71 1.53
N ARG A 91 3.80 5.88 2.09
CA ARG A 91 2.73 6.79 1.61
C ARG A 91 1.34 6.14 1.45
N ASN A 92 1.04 5.10 2.22
CA ASN A 92 -0.28 4.47 2.26
C ASN A 92 -0.71 3.79 0.95
N GLY A 93 0.25 3.27 0.17
CA GLY A 93 -0.06 2.53 -1.06
C GLY A 93 -0.35 1.06 -0.81
N LEU A 94 -1.14 0.44 -1.68
CA LEU A 94 -1.43 -0.99 -1.63
C LEU A 94 -0.24 -1.78 -2.19
N ARG A 95 0.31 -2.69 -1.39
CA ARG A 95 1.42 -3.57 -1.77
C ARG A 95 0.93 -5.00 -1.89
N ARG A 96 1.38 -5.67 -2.93
CA ARG A 96 1.14 -7.09 -3.20
C ARG A 96 2.46 -7.81 -3.41
N VAL A 97 2.73 -8.85 -2.63
CA VAL A 97 3.91 -9.71 -2.81
C VAL A 97 3.47 -11.11 -3.21
N LYS A 98 4.02 -11.62 -4.31
CA LYS A 98 3.73 -12.94 -4.86
C LYS A 98 4.90 -13.89 -4.64
N SER A 99 4.59 -15.17 -4.39
CA SER A 99 5.58 -16.24 -4.36
C SER A 99 4.98 -17.56 -4.82
N LYS A 100 5.82 -18.45 -5.36
CA LYS A 100 5.43 -19.84 -5.66
C LYS A 100 5.44 -20.74 -4.43
N SER A 101 6.19 -20.35 -3.40
CA SER A 101 6.46 -21.17 -2.22
C SER A 101 6.17 -20.40 -0.93
N VAL A 102 5.50 -21.08 0.00
CA VAL A 102 5.29 -20.62 1.38
C VAL A 102 5.77 -21.72 2.32
N ARG A 103 6.40 -21.33 3.42
CA ARG A 103 6.65 -22.20 4.58
C ARG A 103 6.07 -21.57 5.84
N GLU A 104 5.73 -22.42 6.79
CA GLU A 104 5.27 -22.01 8.11
C GLU A 104 6.24 -22.60 9.16
N THR A 105 6.64 -21.79 10.13
CA THR A 105 7.65 -22.16 11.12
C THR A 105 7.25 -21.71 12.52
N TRP A 106 7.66 -22.48 13.52
CA TRP A 106 7.49 -22.17 14.94
C TRP A 106 8.87 -22.19 15.58
N THR A 107 9.34 -21.05 16.07
CA THR A 107 10.73 -20.89 16.50
C THR A 107 10.83 -20.21 17.86
N GLN A 108 11.93 -20.43 18.56
CA GLN A 108 12.31 -19.70 19.78
C GLN A 108 13.38 -18.62 19.51
N TYR A 109 13.56 -18.28 18.25
CA TYR A 109 14.42 -17.20 17.78
C TYR A 109 13.72 -16.48 16.64
N ASP A 110 14.11 -15.24 16.37
CA ASP A 110 13.64 -14.49 15.20
C ASP A 110 14.51 -14.83 13.98
N PRO A 111 13.99 -15.53 12.95
CA PRO A 111 14.77 -15.86 11.75
C PRO A 111 15.28 -14.62 11.01
N GLU A 112 14.59 -13.49 11.12
CA GLU A 112 15.01 -12.23 10.49
C GLU A 112 16.28 -11.67 11.12
N LEU A 113 16.34 -11.68 12.46
CA LEU A 113 17.51 -11.24 13.22
C LEU A 113 18.71 -12.14 12.94
N VAL A 114 18.51 -13.46 12.89
CA VAL A 114 19.56 -14.40 12.51
C VAL A 114 20.09 -14.10 11.11
N GLU A 115 19.22 -13.73 10.15
CA GLU A 115 19.69 -13.37 8.81
C GLU A 115 20.53 -12.10 8.77
N ARG A 116 20.32 -11.15 9.70
CA ARG A 116 21.13 -9.90 9.75
C ARG A 116 22.61 -10.17 10.01
N GLU A 117 22.95 -11.30 10.61
CA GLU A 117 24.34 -11.73 10.81
C GLU A 117 25.04 -12.06 9.48
N PHE A 118 24.27 -12.43 8.43
CA PHE A 118 24.80 -12.79 7.11
C PHE A 118 24.68 -11.65 6.10
N LEU A 119 23.51 -11.00 6.04
CA LEU A 119 23.27 -9.83 5.19
C LEU A 119 22.57 -8.74 6.01
N ALA A 120 23.37 -7.75 6.41
CA ALA A 120 22.91 -6.56 7.10
C ALA A 120 21.79 -5.88 6.32
N GLN A 121 20.83 -5.30 7.05
CA GLN A 121 19.57 -4.81 6.48
C GLN A 121 19.79 -3.77 5.38
N GLU A 122 20.77 -2.88 5.56
CA GLU A 122 21.10 -1.80 4.62
C GLU A 122 21.64 -2.30 3.27
N LYS A 123 22.06 -3.56 3.20
CA LYS A 123 22.62 -4.20 2.01
C LYS A 123 21.60 -5.05 1.26
N ARG A 124 20.38 -5.18 1.78
CA ARG A 124 19.32 -6.00 1.17
C ARG A 124 18.73 -5.27 -0.03
N ALA A 125 18.34 -6.04 -1.04
CA ALA A 125 17.52 -5.51 -2.13
C ALA A 125 16.12 -5.24 -1.58
N GLU A 126 15.74 -3.96 -1.41
CA GLU A 126 14.41 -3.62 -0.89
C GLU A 126 13.29 -4.05 -1.84
N LEU A 127 12.06 -4.18 -1.32
CA LEU A 127 10.87 -4.24 -2.18
C LEU A 127 10.72 -2.96 -2.99
N THR A 128 10.03 -3.06 -4.13
CA THR A 128 9.86 -1.93 -5.05
C THR A 128 9.21 -0.74 -4.33
N ARG A 129 9.77 0.46 -4.54
CA ARG A 129 9.19 1.68 -3.97
C ARG A 129 7.84 1.98 -4.62
N ILE A 130 6.84 2.32 -3.81
CA ILE A 130 5.52 2.71 -4.32
C ILE A 130 5.64 4.04 -5.08
N PRO A 131 5.23 4.11 -6.37
CA PRO A 131 5.31 5.33 -7.18
C PRO A 131 4.56 6.51 -6.56
N VAL A 132 5.09 7.71 -6.77
CA VAL A 132 4.38 8.95 -6.42
C VAL A 132 3.49 9.34 -7.59
N ALA A 133 2.18 9.25 -7.44
CA ALA A 133 1.25 9.85 -8.39
C ALA A 133 1.57 11.35 -8.51
N SER A 134 2.05 11.76 -9.69
CA SER A 134 2.29 13.16 -9.98
C SER A 134 0.93 13.85 -10.01
N ARG A 135 0.66 14.75 -9.05
CA ARG A 135 -0.53 15.61 -9.12
C ARG A 135 -0.53 16.30 -10.48
N PRO A 136 -1.64 16.32 -11.23
CA PRO A 136 -1.73 17.13 -12.43
C PRO A 136 -1.40 18.58 -12.05
N HIS A 137 -0.31 19.11 -12.62
CA HIS A 137 0.01 20.52 -12.51
C HIS A 137 -1.15 21.27 -13.17
N ALA A 138 -2.05 21.82 -12.36
CA ALA A 138 -3.15 22.64 -12.87
C ALA A 138 -2.52 23.83 -13.61
N SER A 139 -2.46 23.75 -14.95
CA SER A 139 -2.09 24.87 -15.80
C SER A 139 -3.11 25.96 -15.56
N ARG A 140 -2.74 26.92 -14.71
CA ARG A 140 -3.55 28.07 -14.34
C ARG A 140 -3.54 29.03 -15.53
N ASN A 141 -4.34 28.73 -16.56
CA ASN A 141 -4.62 29.66 -17.64
C ASN A 141 -5.37 30.86 -17.06
N HIS A 142 -4.65 31.94 -16.75
CA HIS A 142 -5.25 33.25 -16.50
C HIS A 142 -5.75 33.82 -17.82
N SER A 143 -6.96 33.44 -18.23
CA SER A 143 -7.74 34.28 -19.14
C SER A 143 -8.27 35.46 -18.34
N ARG A 144 -7.62 36.62 -18.50
CA ARG A 144 -8.18 37.92 -18.14
C ARG A 144 -9.47 38.11 -18.96
N SER A 145 -10.64 37.90 -18.35
CA SER A 145 -11.86 38.55 -18.82
C SER A 145 -12.08 39.82 -17.99
N ARG A 146 -12.04 40.97 -18.66
CA ARG A 146 -12.52 42.24 -18.11
C ARG A 146 -14.05 42.18 -18.12
N GLY A 147 -14.66 42.10 -16.93
CA GLY A 147 -16.08 42.39 -16.72
C GLY A 147 -16.26 43.82 -16.18
N PRO A 148 -17.38 44.49 -16.50
CA PRO A 148 -17.54 45.93 -16.32
C PRO A 148 -17.74 46.35 -14.84
N THR A 149 -17.14 47.50 -14.53
CA THR A 149 -17.25 48.26 -13.28
C THR A 149 -18.71 48.58 -12.95
N LEU A 150 -19.20 48.13 -11.79
CA LEU A 150 -20.41 48.68 -11.17
C LEU A 150 -20.04 49.67 -10.06
N PRO A 151 -20.78 50.78 -9.92
CA PRO A 151 -20.42 51.87 -9.04
C PRO A 151 -20.72 51.60 -7.56
N ARG A 152 -19.85 52.19 -6.75
CA ARG A 152 -19.85 52.30 -5.29
C ARG A 152 -21.07 53.06 -4.78
N THR A 153 -21.81 52.48 -3.85
CA THR A 153 -22.60 53.22 -2.84
C THR A 153 -22.22 52.70 -1.45
N GLN A 154 -22.02 53.64 -0.54
CA GLN A 154 -21.57 53.56 0.85
C GLN A 154 -22.34 54.66 1.58
N PRO A 155 -22.41 54.71 2.93
CA PRO A 155 -22.72 53.69 3.94
C PRO A 155 -24.07 54.02 4.63
N ASP A 156 -24.47 53.26 5.64
CA ASP A 156 -25.19 53.82 6.80
C ASP A 156 -24.81 53.03 8.07
N ASP A 157 -24.66 53.79 9.15
CA ASP A 157 -23.96 53.48 10.39
C ASP A 157 -24.89 53.02 11.55
N TYR A 158 -24.25 52.56 12.65
CA TYR A 158 -24.72 52.55 14.07
C TYR A 158 -25.90 51.61 14.42
N GLN A 159 -26.02 50.90 15.56
CA GLN A 159 -25.43 50.83 16.91
C GLN A 159 -25.89 49.48 17.52
N THR A 160 -25.05 48.69 18.21
CA THR A 160 -24.87 48.61 19.69
C THR A 160 -26.06 48.08 20.51
N ALA A 161 -25.87 46.96 21.22
CA ALA A 161 -26.18 46.73 22.67
C ALA A 161 -26.16 45.21 22.97
N THR A 162 -25.12 44.63 23.57
CA THR A 162 -24.80 44.50 25.02
C THR A 162 -25.79 43.63 25.81
N ALA A 163 -25.29 42.48 26.28
CA ALA A 163 -25.85 41.66 27.34
C ALA A 163 -25.30 42.11 28.71
N PRO A 164 -26.07 41.88 29.77
CA PRO A 164 -25.55 41.31 31.02
C PRO A 164 -25.91 39.83 31.17
#